data_AF-A0A8C5LGC5-F1
#
_entry.id   AF-A0A8C5LGC5-F1
#
_cell.length_a   1.000
_cell.length_b   1.000
_cell.length_c   1.000
_cell.angle_alpha   90.00
_cell.angle_beta   90.00
_cell.angle_gamma   90.00
#
_symmetry.space_group_name_H-M   'P 1'
#
loop_
_entity.id
_entity.type
_entity.pdbx_description
1 polymer ?
#
loop_
_entity_poly.entity_id
_entity_poly.type
_entity_poly.pdbx_seq_one_letter_code
_entity_poly.pdbx_strand_id
1 'polypeptide(L)'
;MILLEVNNHIIEETLTLKFENAAAGNKPEAVELTFADFDGVLYHISNPNGDKTKVMVSISLKLYKELQAHGADELLKRVYGSFLVNPESGYNVSLLYDLENLPASKDSIVHQAGMLKRNCFASVFEKYFQFQEEGKEGENRAVIHYRDDETMYVESKKDRVTVVFSTVFKDDDDVVIGKVFMQEFKEGGRASHTSPQVLFSHREPPLELKDMDAAVGDNISYITFVPRTSSRCSAVHAQMLRKKEMKTITGKTFSSR
;
A
#
# COMPACT_ATOMS: atom_id res chain seq x y z
N MET A 1 10.36 13.92 -9.82
CA MET A 1 10.30 12.95 -8.71
C MET A 1 10.48 11.55 -9.29
N ILE A 2 11.51 10.81 -8.87
CA ILE A 2 11.81 9.47 -9.42
C ILE A 2 11.00 8.41 -8.68
N LEU A 3 11.03 8.43 -7.34
CA LEU A 3 10.25 7.50 -6.52
C LEU A 3 8.86 8.06 -6.22
N LEU A 4 7.81 7.23 -6.29
CA LEU A 4 6.48 7.64 -5.85
C LEU A 4 6.45 7.90 -4.35
N GLU A 5 5.70 8.92 -3.96
CA GLU A 5 5.44 9.23 -2.57
C GLU A 5 4.43 8.24 -1.98
N VAL A 6 4.54 8.08 -0.66
CA VAL A 6 3.85 7.06 0.13
C VAL A 6 2.63 7.64 0.80
N ASN A 7 2.87 8.79 1.42
CA ASN A 7 1.89 9.59 2.11
C ASN A 7 0.91 10.18 1.10
N ASN A 8 -0.35 10.26 1.52
CA ASN A 8 -1.36 10.95 0.76
C ASN A 8 -1.33 12.44 1.13
N HIS A 9 -0.88 13.28 0.20
CA HIS A 9 -0.78 14.73 0.40
C HIS A 9 -2.12 15.39 0.73
N ILE A 10 -3.23 14.92 0.15
CA ILE A 10 -4.56 15.50 0.42
C ILE A 10 -4.90 15.31 1.91
N ILE A 11 -4.62 14.13 2.47
CA ILE A 11 -4.81 13.88 3.91
C ILE A 11 -3.89 14.78 4.73
N GLU A 12 -2.60 14.81 4.42
CA GLU A 12 -1.62 15.56 5.22
C GLU A 12 -1.89 17.07 5.19
N GLU A 13 -2.12 17.66 4.01
CA GLU A 13 -2.42 19.08 3.85
C GLU A 13 -3.73 19.46 4.53
N THR A 14 -4.79 18.64 4.37
CA THR A 14 -6.10 18.91 4.99
C THR A 14 -5.99 18.89 6.51
N LEU A 15 -5.36 17.86 7.09
CA LEU A 15 -5.22 17.76 8.54
C LEU A 15 -4.29 18.83 9.10
N THR A 16 -3.19 19.15 8.42
CA THR A 16 -2.28 20.24 8.82
C THR A 16 -3.04 21.54 8.93
N LEU A 17 -3.78 21.93 7.89
CA LEU A 17 -4.57 23.16 7.88
C LEU A 17 -5.60 23.19 9.02
N LYS A 18 -6.30 22.07 9.27
CA LYS A 18 -7.29 22.01 10.36
C LYS A 18 -6.64 22.08 11.75
N PHE A 19 -5.49 21.44 11.93
CA PHE A 19 -4.78 21.41 13.22
C PHE A 19 -4.09 22.73 13.55
N GLU A 20 -3.59 23.44 12.54
CA GLU A 20 -3.01 24.79 12.68
C GLU A 20 -4.10 25.82 13.04
N ASN A 21 -5.24 25.78 12.33
CA ASN A 21 -6.37 26.65 12.65
C ASN A 21 -6.91 26.42 14.07
N ALA A 22 -7.03 25.15 14.49
CA ALA A 22 -7.40 24.81 15.86
C ALA A 22 -6.36 25.32 16.87
N ALA A 23 -5.06 25.22 16.56
CA ALA A 23 -3.97 25.73 17.41
C ALA A 23 -4.07 27.24 17.64
N ALA A 24 -4.44 27.98 16.59
CA ALA A 24 -4.56 29.43 16.61
C ALA A 24 -5.83 29.90 17.34
N GLY A 25 -6.70 28.99 17.78
CA GLY A 25 -8.00 29.33 18.37
C GLY A 25 -9.01 29.85 17.35
N ASN A 26 -8.79 29.59 16.06
CA ASN A 26 -9.73 29.96 15.01
C ASN A 26 -11.00 29.12 15.12
N LYS A 27 -12.12 29.68 14.64
CA LYS A 27 -13.40 28.96 14.62
C LYS A 27 -13.29 27.71 13.73
N PRO A 28 -13.70 26.52 14.21
CA PRO A 28 -13.66 25.31 13.40
C PRO A 28 -14.54 25.43 12.15
N GLU A 29 -13.92 25.18 10.99
CA GLU A 29 -14.57 25.21 9.69
C GLU A 29 -14.98 23.82 9.24
N ALA A 30 -16.10 23.74 8.53
CA ALA A 30 -16.58 22.49 7.97
C ALA A 30 -15.55 21.90 6.97
N VAL A 31 -15.56 20.58 6.82
CA VAL A 31 -14.80 19.85 5.80
C VAL A 31 -15.65 18.69 5.31
N GLU A 32 -15.62 18.51 3.99
CA GLU A 32 -16.29 17.43 3.27
C GLU A 32 -15.50 17.20 1.98
N LEU A 33 -14.71 16.14 1.94
CA LEU A 33 -13.82 15.83 0.82
C LEU A 33 -13.92 14.34 0.50
N THR A 34 -14.22 14.01 -0.76
CA THR A 34 -14.11 12.64 -1.28
C THR A 34 -13.05 12.63 -2.38
N PHE A 35 -12.07 11.75 -2.26
CA PHE A 35 -10.98 11.64 -3.24
C PHE A 35 -10.44 10.21 -3.31
N ALA A 36 -9.74 9.90 -4.39
CA ALA A 36 -9.19 8.57 -4.64
C ALA A 36 -7.68 8.53 -4.43
N ASP A 37 -7.16 7.32 -4.28
CA ASP A 37 -5.74 6.97 -4.39
C ASP A 37 -5.62 5.78 -5.37
N PHE A 38 -4.41 5.37 -5.65
CA PHE A 38 -4.14 4.24 -6.53
C PHE A 38 -4.80 2.95 -6.02
N ASP A 39 -4.87 1.93 -6.88
CA ASP A 39 -5.42 0.61 -6.54
C ASP A 39 -6.92 0.65 -6.16
N GLY A 40 -7.65 1.65 -6.67
CA GLY A 40 -9.10 1.77 -6.45
C GLY A 40 -9.47 2.12 -5.02
N VAL A 41 -8.55 2.73 -4.27
CA VAL A 41 -8.79 3.20 -2.90
C VAL A 41 -9.60 4.50 -2.94
N LEU A 42 -10.61 4.59 -2.07
CA LEU A 42 -11.41 5.79 -1.88
C LEU A 42 -11.23 6.31 -0.45
N TYR A 43 -11.03 7.62 -0.32
CA TYR A 43 -10.98 8.32 0.95
C TYR A 43 -12.17 9.26 1.10
N HIS A 44 -12.52 9.51 2.36
CA HIS A 44 -13.50 10.50 2.75
C HIS A 44 -13.01 11.24 3.99
N ILE A 45 -13.02 12.58 3.94
CA ILE A 45 -12.72 13.44 5.09
C ILE A 45 -13.95 14.29 5.36
N SER A 46 -14.53 14.16 6.55
CA SER A 46 -15.79 14.81 6.91
C SER A 46 -15.86 15.21 8.38
N ASN A 47 -16.87 16.02 8.72
CA ASN A 47 -17.25 16.27 10.10
C ASN A 47 -18.40 15.33 10.50
N PRO A 48 -18.16 14.31 11.35
CA PRO A 48 -19.19 13.33 11.69
C PRO A 48 -20.35 14.01 12.43
N ASN A 49 -21.57 13.71 12.01
CA ASN A 49 -22.81 14.32 12.54
C ASN A 49 -22.85 15.86 12.44
N GLY A 50 -22.04 16.47 11.56
CA GLY A 50 -21.93 17.93 11.44
C GLY A 50 -21.12 18.61 12.54
N ASP A 51 -20.46 17.84 13.42
CA ASP A 51 -19.63 18.35 14.51
C ASP A 51 -18.29 18.88 13.98
N LYS A 52 -18.18 20.22 13.84
CA LYS A 52 -17.01 20.87 13.22
C LYS A 52 -15.73 20.76 14.05
N THR A 53 -15.84 20.42 15.34
CA THR A 53 -14.66 20.20 16.19
C THR A 53 -14.04 18.82 15.95
N LYS A 54 -14.70 17.95 15.18
CA LYS A 54 -14.21 16.60 14.88
C LYS A 54 -13.95 16.44 13.40
N VAL A 55 -12.80 15.88 13.07
CA VAL A 55 -12.43 15.55 11.68
C VAL A 55 -12.27 14.05 11.58
N MET A 56 -13.10 13.40 10.77
CA MET A 56 -13.01 11.98 10.47
C MET A 56 -12.29 11.77 9.15
N VAL A 57 -11.36 10.82 9.10
CA VAL A 57 -10.69 10.37 7.87
C VAL A 57 -10.98 8.89 7.68
N SER A 58 -11.76 8.56 6.66
CA SER A 58 -12.21 7.20 6.35
C SER A 58 -11.56 6.71 5.06
N ILE A 59 -11.23 5.42 5.02
CA ILE A 59 -10.65 4.74 3.83
C ILE A 59 -11.48 3.51 3.47
N SER A 60 -11.73 3.34 2.17
CA SER A 60 -12.41 2.19 1.59
C SER A 60 -11.47 1.47 0.61
N LEU A 61 -11.29 0.18 0.83
CA LEU A 61 -10.49 -0.73 0.01
C LEU A 61 -11.30 -2.01 -0.23
N LYS A 62 -11.49 -2.39 -1.49
CA LYS A 62 -12.20 -3.63 -1.88
C LYS A 62 -11.60 -4.89 -1.23
N LEU A 63 -10.28 -4.91 -1.09
CA LEU A 63 -9.46 -6.01 -0.57
C LEU A 63 -9.36 -6.06 0.97
N TYR A 64 -10.00 -5.15 1.71
CA TYR A 64 -9.73 -5.00 3.14
C TYR A 64 -9.95 -6.30 3.94
N LYS A 65 -10.93 -7.12 3.56
CA LYS A 65 -11.19 -8.41 4.21
C LYS A 65 -10.04 -9.40 4.09
N GLU A 66 -9.32 -9.37 2.96
CA GLU A 66 -8.13 -10.19 2.77
C GLU A 66 -7.01 -9.71 3.69
N LEU A 67 -6.78 -8.39 3.78
CA LEU A 67 -5.80 -7.83 4.73
C LEU A 67 -6.17 -8.12 6.20
N GLN A 68 -7.46 -8.07 6.53
CA GLN A 68 -7.98 -8.38 7.87
C GLN A 68 -7.63 -9.82 8.27
N ALA A 69 -7.72 -10.79 7.35
CA ALA A 69 -7.30 -12.18 7.57
C ALA A 69 -5.78 -12.33 7.85
N HIS A 70 -5.00 -11.28 7.56
CA HIS A 70 -3.56 -11.23 7.81
C HIS A 70 -3.18 -10.19 8.88
N GLY A 71 -4.10 -9.78 9.75
CA GLY A 71 -3.82 -9.03 10.96
C GLY A 71 -3.84 -7.50 10.81
N ALA A 72 -4.62 -6.98 9.85
CA ALA A 72 -4.74 -5.53 9.63
C ALA A 72 -5.26 -4.80 10.87
N ASP A 73 -6.30 -5.30 11.53
CA ASP A 73 -6.94 -4.61 12.65
C ASP A 73 -5.99 -4.47 13.85
N GLU A 74 -5.21 -5.50 14.17
CA GLU A 74 -4.23 -5.48 15.26
C GLU A 74 -3.12 -4.46 14.99
N LEU A 75 -2.62 -4.42 13.75
CA LEU A 75 -1.61 -3.43 13.36
C LEU A 75 -2.18 -2.01 13.43
N LEU A 76 -3.36 -1.78 12.85
CA LEU A 76 -3.99 -0.45 12.84
C LEU A 76 -4.28 0.03 14.26
N LYS A 77 -4.75 -0.86 15.15
CA LYS A 77 -4.96 -0.54 16.56
C LYS A 77 -3.66 -0.16 17.26
N ARG A 78 -2.55 -0.83 16.94
CA ARG A 78 -1.22 -0.51 17.48
C ARG A 78 -0.68 0.83 16.97
N VAL A 79 -0.92 1.16 15.70
CA VAL A 79 -0.42 2.39 15.06
C VAL A 79 -1.25 3.61 15.44
N TYR A 80 -2.57 3.51 15.36
CA TYR A 80 -3.48 4.66 15.51
C TYR A 80 -4.09 4.78 16.92
N GLY A 81 -4.06 3.71 17.71
CA GLY A 81 -4.47 3.75 19.12
C GLY A 81 -5.85 4.37 19.32
N SER A 82 -5.90 5.48 20.06
CA SER A 82 -7.13 6.21 20.38
C SER A 82 -7.77 6.93 19.20
N PHE A 83 -7.03 7.16 18.11
CA PHE A 83 -7.59 7.79 16.90
C PHE A 83 -8.42 6.83 16.08
N LEU A 84 -8.19 5.51 16.21
CA LEU A 84 -8.96 4.50 15.49
C LEU A 84 -10.35 4.34 16.12
N VAL A 85 -11.39 4.54 15.33
CA VAL A 85 -12.79 4.41 15.77
C VAL A 85 -13.55 3.38 14.94
N ASN A 86 -14.82 3.15 15.28
CA ASN A 86 -15.69 2.35 14.42
C ASN A 86 -15.76 2.96 13.02
N PRO A 87 -15.66 2.14 11.96
CA PRO A 87 -15.61 2.64 10.61
C PRO A 87 -16.92 3.32 10.21
N GLU A 88 -16.79 4.39 9.43
CA GLU A 88 -17.90 5.06 8.76
C GLU A 88 -18.62 4.08 7.82
N SER A 89 -19.93 4.23 7.69
CA SER A 89 -20.73 3.39 6.80
C SER A 89 -20.22 3.47 5.36
N GLY A 90 -19.89 2.33 4.75
CA GLY A 90 -19.33 2.25 3.40
C GLY A 90 -17.79 2.28 3.34
N TYR A 91 -17.13 2.46 4.48
CA TYR A 91 -15.69 2.46 4.62
C TYR A 91 -15.22 1.30 5.50
N ASN A 92 -13.92 1.01 5.45
CA ASN A 92 -13.33 -0.13 6.17
C ASN A 92 -12.63 0.30 7.46
N VAL A 93 -12.01 1.47 7.44
CA VAL A 93 -11.25 2.03 8.56
C VAL A 93 -11.55 3.52 8.65
N SER A 94 -11.74 4.02 9.87
CA SER A 94 -11.93 5.45 10.13
C SER A 94 -11.08 5.91 11.30
N LEU A 95 -10.41 7.04 11.10
CA LEU A 95 -9.65 7.76 12.11
C LEU A 95 -10.44 9.02 12.52
N LEU A 96 -10.52 9.30 13.81
CA LEU A 96 -11.21 10.46 14.34
C LEU A 96 -10.23 11.36 15.10
N TYR A 97 -10.20 12.63 14.71
CA TYR A 97 -9.39 13.66 15.35
C TYR A 97 -10.29 14.70 16.00
N ASP A 98 -10.10 14.89 17.30
CA ASP A 98 -10.76 15.93 18.08
C ASP A 98 -9.87 17.19 18.09
N LEU A 99 -10.34 18.25 17.46
CA LEU A 99 -9.62 19.53 17.34
C LEU A 99 -9.49 20.25 18.69
N GLU A 100 -10.32 19.92 19.67
CA GLU A 100 -10.24 20.49 21.02
C GLU A 100 -9.20 19.76 21.90
N ASN A 101 -8.82 18.54 21.51
CA ASN A 101 -7.91 17.68 22.27
C ASN A 101 -6.77 17.12 21.39
N LEU A 102 -6.08 18.01 20.69
CA LEU A 102 -4.90 17.63 19.90
C LEU A 102 -3.65 17.50 20.79
N PRO A 103 -2.83 16.47 20.57
CA PRO A 103 -1.56 16.34 21.29
C PRO A 103 -0.51 17.33 20.75
N ALA A 104 0.59 17.48 21.50
CA ALA A 104 1.64 18.45 21.18
C ALA A 104 2.36 18.15 19.84
N SER A 105 2.59 16.87 19.51
CA SER A 105 3.29 16.47 18.27
C SER A 105 2.28 16.22 17.14
N LYS A 106 1.86 17.31 16.49
CA LYS A 106 0.87 17.28 15.41
C LYS A 106 1.42 16.63 14.14
N ASP A 107 2.64 16.98 13.75
CA ASP A 107 3.28 16.52 12.51
C ASP A 107 3.36 14.99 12.42
N SER A 108 3.69 14.32 13.54
CA SER A 108 3.76 12.86 13.60
C SER A 108 2.41 12.21 13.29
N ILE A 109 1.32 12.79 13.79
CA ILE A 109 -0.04 12.25 13.62
C ILE A 109 -0.56 12.50 12.22
N VAL A 110 -0.32 13.71 11.69
CA VAL A 110 -0.62 14.05 10.30
C VAL A 110 0.10 13.08 9.38
N HIS A 111 1.38 12.83 9.62
CA HIS A 111 2.15 11.89 8.80
C HIS A 111 1.64 10.45 8.90
N GLN A 112 1.31 9.96 10.10
CA GLN A 112 0.70 8.63 10.26
C GLN A 112 -0.66 8.53 9.57
N ALA A 113 -1.47 9.59 9.57
CA ALA A 113 -2.73 9.65 8.84
C ALA A 113 -2.50 9.57 7.32
N GLY A 114 -1.51 10.31 6.80
CA GLY A 114 -1.10 10.25 5.40
C GLY A 114 -0.68 8.86 4.94
N MET A 115 -0.17 8.03 5.86
CA MET A 115 0.24 6.64 5.60
C MET A 115 -0.89 5.60 5.76
N LEU A 116 -2.16 6.00 5.86
CA LEU A 116 -3.27 5.08 6.17
C LEU A 116 -3.38 3.86 5.24
N LYS A 117 -3.35 4.06 3.92
CA LYS A 117 -3.30 2.95 2.96
C LYS A 117 -2.08 2.06 3.18
N ARG A 118 -0.89 2.65 3.34
CA ARG A 118 0.35 1.90 3.59
C ARG A 118 0.23 1.02 4.82
N ASN A 119 -0.33 1.57 5.90
CA ASN A 119 -0.47 0.86 7.16
C ASN A 119 -1.50 -0.27 7.08
N CYS A 120 -2.58 -0.12 6.29
CA CYS A 120 -3.49 -1.23 6.00
C CYS A 120 -2.75 -2.40 5.34
N PHE A 121 -1.91 -2.12 4.34
CA PHE A 121 -1.14 -3.16 3.63
C PHE A 121 0.04 -3.71 4.45
N ALA A 122 0.52 -3.01 5.48
CA ALA A 122 1.72 -3.42 6.21
C ALA A 122 1.54 -4.75 6.96
N SER A 123 0.31 -5.09 7.37
CA SER A 123 0.03 -6.25 8.22
C SER A 123 0.43 -7.56 7.58
N VAL A 124 0.10 -7.74 6.29
CA VAL A 124 0.47 -8.95 5.56
C VAL A 124 1.99 -9.10 5.50
N PHE A 125 2.76 -8.01 5.35
CA PHE A 125 4.22 -8.14 5.32
C PHE A 125 4.81 -8.46 6.69
N GLU A 126 4.35 -7.77 7.73
CA GLU A 126 4.82 -8.03 9.09
C GLU A 126 4.57 -9.48 9.50
N LYS A 127 3.39 -10.04 9.17
CA LYS A 127 3.06 -11.45 9.44
C LYS A 127 4.03 -12.43 8.79
N TYR A 128 4.33 -12.26 7.50
CA TYR A 128 5.21 -13.21 6.79
C TYR A 128 6.69 -12.99 7.11
N PHE A 129 7.10 -11.77 7.44
CA PHE A 129 8.43 -11.55 8.01
C PHE A 129 8.58 -12.21 9.37
N GLN A 130 7.57 -12.14 10.22
CA GLN A 130 7.58 -12.82 11.51
C GLN A 130 7.64 -14.35 11.34
N PHE A 131 6.86 -14.92 10.40
CA PHE A 131 6.96 -16.35 10.09
C PHE A 131 8.37 -16.76 9.68
N GLN A 132 9.04 -15.95 8.86
CA GLN A 132 10.41 -16.21 8.45
C GLN A 132 11.40 -16.09 9.63
N GLU A 133 11.28 -15.05 10.46
CA GLU A 133 12.14 -14.84 11.63
C GLU A 133 12.00 -15.97 12.67
N GLU A 134 10.78 -16.50 12.85
CA GLU A 134 10.49 -17.62 13.75
C GLU A 134 10.82 -19.00 13.15
N GLY A 135 11.23 -19.06 11.88
CA GLY A 135 11.49 -20.33 11.18
C GLY A 135 10.23 -21.16 10.94
N LYS A 136 9.05 -20.53 10.89
CA LYS A 136 7.77 -21.17 10.54
C LYS A 136 7.69 -21.37 9.04
N GLU A 137 7.91 -22.61 8.62
CA GLU A 137 7.85 -23.06 7.23
C GLU A 137 6.51 -23.73 6.93
N GLY A 138 6.07 -23.70 5.66
CA GLY A 138 4.86 -24.41 5.21
C GLY A 138 3.54 -23.72 5.57
N GLU A 139 3.60 -22.49 6.11
CA GLU A 139 2.41 -21.66 6.32
C GLU A 139 1.73 -21.31 4.99
N ASN A 140 0.40 -21.24 5.00
CA ASN A 140 -0.35 -20.83 3.82
C ASN A 140 0.10 -19.45 3.35
N ARG A 141 0.32 -19.28 2.06
CA ARG A 141 0.64 -17.97 1.47
C ARG A 141 -0.56 -17.02 1.49
N ALA A 142 -0.28 -15.73 1.50
CA ALA A 142 -1.31 -14.71 1.36
C ALA A 142 -1.62 -14.51 -0.12
N VAL A 143 -2.90 -14.30 -0.42
CA VAL A 143 -3.38 -13.95 -1.75
C VAL A 143 -4.21 -12.68 -1.61
N ILE A 144 -3.70 -11.57 -2.14
CA ILE A 144 -4.31 -10.24 -2.00
C ILE A 144 -4.66 -9.70 -3.39
N HIS A 145 -5.94 -9.57 -3.70
CA HIS A 145 -6.46 -9.03 -4.95
C HIS A 145 -6.45 -7.50 -4.89
N TYR A 146 -5.27 -6.91 -5.06
CA TYR A 146 -5.11 -5.47 -4.86
C TYR A 146 -5.75 -4.62 -5.96
N ARG A 147 -6.07 -5.22 -7.12
CA ARG A 147 -6.95 -4.66 -8.15
C ARG A 147 -7.85 -5.78 -8.68
N ASP A 148 -8.89 -5.40 -9.42
CA ASP A 148 -9.92 -6.36 -9.89
C ASP A 148 -9.34 -7.50 -10.76
N ASP A 149 -8.26 -7.24 -11.49
CA ASP A 149 -7.57 -8.19 -12.38
C ASP A 149 -6.11 -8.44 -11.99
N GLU A 150 -5.69 -8.04 -10.79
CA GLU A 150 -4.30 -8.16 -10.36
C GLU A 150 -4.16 -8.67 -8.93
N THR A 151 -3.17 -9.53 -8.72
CA THR A 151 -3.02 -10.27 -7.46
C THR A 151 -1.60 -10.19 -6.93
N MET A 152 -1.47 -10.06 -5.62
CA MET A 152 -0.22 -10.11 -4.88
C MET A 152 -0.20 -11.37 -4.03
N TYR A 153 0.89 -12.12 -4.13
CA TYR A 153 1.14 -13.32 -3.36
C TYR A 153 2.30 -13.07 -2.40
N VAL A 154 2.14 -13.43 -1.12
CA VAL A 154 3.21 -13.32 -0.12
C VAL A 154 3.43 -14.68 0.51
N GLU A 155 4.65 -15.17 0.44
CA GLU A 155 5.03 -16.49 0.97
C GLU A 155 6.31 -16.38 1.79
N SER A 156 6.37 -17.12 2.90
CA SER A 156 7.56 -17.26 3.74
C SER A 156 8.20 -18.61 3.46
N LYS A 157 9.51 -18.60 3.21
CA LYS A 157 10.36 -19.78 3.11
C LYS A 157 11.45 -19.69 4.17
N LYS A 158 12.17 -20.79 4.41
CA LYS A 158 13.22 -20.90 5.43
C LYS A 158 14.18 -19.70 5.47
N ASP A 159 14.72 -19.31 4.32
CA ASP A 159 15.80 -18.34 4.19
C ASP A 159 15.34 -16.97 3.66
N ARG A 160 14.07 -16.83 3.28
CA ARG A 160 13.58 -15.65 2.55
C ARG A 160 12.07 -15.52 2.64
N VAL A 161 11.60 -14.29 2.47
CA VAL A 161 10.21 -14.02 2.06
C VAL A 161 10.19 -13.78 0.56
N THR A 162 9.13 -14.22 -0.11
CA THR A 162 8.90 -13.96 -1.54
C THR A 162 7.59 -13.21 -1.71
N VAL A 163 7.65 -12.10 -2.44
CA VAL A 163 6.48 -11.29 -2.79
C VAL A 163 6.33 -11.32 -4.30
N VAL A 164 5.28 -11.97 -4.80
CA VAL A 164 5.00 -12.06 -6.24
C VAL A 164 3.83 -11.16 -6.58
N PHE A 165 4.01 -10.31 -7.57
CA PHE A 165 2.94 -9.51 -8.12
C PHE A 165 2.57 -10.03 -9.51
N SER A 166 1.33 -10.47 -9.67
CA SER A 166 0.69 -10.63 -10.97
C SER A 166 0.12 -9.29 -11.40
N THR A 167 0.62 -8.75 -12.50
CA THR A 167 0.20 -7.46 -13.05
C THR A 167 -0.29 -7.62 -14.48
N VAL A 168 -1.40 -6.96 -14.79
CA VAL A 168 -1.96 -6.87 -16.15
C VAL A 168 -1.55 -5.55 -16.79
N PHE A 169 -1.04 -5.60 -18.01
CA PHE A 169 -0.82 -4.44 -18.88
C PHE A 169 -1.99 -4.31 -19.84
N LYS A 170 -2.65 -3.15 -19.88
CA LYS A 170 -3.84 -2.98 -20.72
C LYS A 170 -3.50 -2.78 -22.20
N ASP A 171 -2.32 -2.25 -22.48
CA ASP A 171 -1.80 -2.03 -23.83
C ASP A 171 -0.69 -3.06 -24.14
N ASP A 172 -0.62 -3.52 -25.38
CA ASP A 172 0.42 -4.44 -25.86
C ASP A 172 1.78 -3.72 -25.92
N ASP A 173 1.80 -2.42 -26.20
CA ASP A 173 3.03 -1.62 -26.20
C ASP A 173 3.60 -1.48 -24.78
N ASP A 174 2.74 -1.36 -23.78
CA ASP A 174 3.12 -1.31 -22.36
C ASP A 174 3.80 -2.61 -21.89
N VAL A 175 3.41 -3.75 -22.47
CA VAL A 175 4.08 -5.04 -22.22
C VAL A 175 5.54 -4.99 -22.67
N VAL A 176 5.80 -4.42 -23.85
CA VAL A 176 7.16 -4.32 -24.41
C VAL A 176 8.02 -3.39 -23.55
N ILE A 177 7.49 -2.22 -23.18
CA ILE A 177 8.18 -1.26 -22.32
C ILE A 177 8.44 -1.86 -20.93
N GLY A 178 7.43 -2.52 -20.35
CA GLY A 178 7.54 -3.20 -19.05
C GLY A 178 8.64 -4.26 -19.04
N LYS A 179 8.78 -5.04 -20.12
CA LYS A 179 9.86 -6.04 -20.25
C LYS A 179 11.25 -5.40 -20.22
N VAL A 180 11.45 -4.29 -20.95
CA VAL A 180 12.75 -3.58 -20.96
C VAL A 180 13.07 -3.09 -19.56
N PHE A 181 12.11 -2.48 -18.87
CA PHE A 181 12.29 -1.99 -17.51
C PHE A 181 12.61 -3.15 -16.53
N MET A 182 11.90 -4.28 -16.64
CA MET A 182 12.11 -5.45 -15.79
C MET A 182 13.45 -6.15 -16.04
N GLN A 183 13.96 -6.10 -17.27
CA GLN A 183 15.31 -6.59 -17.58
C GLN A 183 16.38 -5.78 -16.82
N GLU A 184 16.26 -4.45 -16.79
CA GLU A 184 17.16 -3.59 -16.00
C GLU A 184 17.06 -3.89 -14.49
N PHE A 185 15.85 -4.13 -13.98
CA PHE A 185 15.65 -4.49 -12.57
C PHE A 185 16.28 -5.83 -12.18
N LYS A 186 16.20 -6.82 -13.08
CA LYS A 186 16.87 -8.12 -12.90
C LYS A 186 18.38 -7.96 -12.81
N GLU A 187 18.95 -7.00 -13.53
CA GLU A 187 20.37 -6.68 -13.52
C GLU A 187 20.77 -5.69 -12.40
N GLY A 188 19.82 -5.20 -11.61
CA GLY A 188 20.05 -4.22 -10.54
C GLY A 188 21.03 -4.67 -9.46
N GLY A 189 21.22 -5.98 -9.29
CA GLY A 189 22.27 -6.55 -8.42
C GLY A 189 23.70 -6.18 -8.84
N ARG A 190 23.92 -5.72 -10.08
CA ARG A 190 25.19 -5.15 -10.57
C ARG A 190 25.44 -3.76 -10.00
N ALA A 191 24.39 -2.96 -9.84
CA ALA A 191 24.51 -1.61 -9.28
C ALA A 191 24.61 -1.63 -7.75
N SER A 192 23.98 -2.61 -7.09
CA SER A 192 24.04 -2.76 -5.64
C SER A 192 23.89 -4.22 -5.22
N HIS A 193 24.97 -4.80 -4.69
CA HIS A 193 25.01 -6.18 -4.19
C HIS A 193 24.13 -6.43 -2.95
N THR A 194 23.68 -5.37 -2.28
CA THR A 194 22.78 -5.42 -1.12
C THR A 194 21.30 -5.30 -1.51
N SER A 195 21.01 -5.01 -2.78
CA SER A 195 19.63 -4.89 -3.26
C SER A 195 18.93 -6.25 -3.27
N PRO A 196 17.61 -6.27 -3.02
CA PRO A 196 16.80 -7.47 -3.15
C PRO A 196 16.88 -8.08 -4.55
N GLN A 197 16.78 -9.41 -4.64
CA GLN A 197 16.70 -10.07 -5.93
C GLN A 197 15.32 -9.84 -6.55
N VAL A 198 15.31 -9.55 -7.85
CA VAL A 198 14.08 -9.38 -8.65
C VAL A 198 14.09 -10.42 -9.77
N LEU A 199 12.98 -11.13 -9.92
CA LEU A 199 12.73 -12.04 -11.03
C LEU A 199 11.50 -11.56 -11.80
N PHE A 200 11.50 -11.84 -13.09
CA PHE A 200 10.43 -11.48 -13.99
C PHE A 200 10.05 -12.70 -14.83
N SER A 201 8.77 -13.01 -14.86
CA SER A 201 8.17 -14.01 -15.76
C SER A 201 7.07 -13.34 -16.57
N HIS A 202 7.02 -13.66 -17.85
CA HIS A 202 6.02 -13.15 -18.76
C HIS A 202 5.05 -14.27 -19.15
N ARG A 203 3.75 -13.96 -19.19
CA ARG A 203 2.63 -14.86 -19.49
C ARG A 203 2.33 -15.92 -18.45
N GLU A 204 3.36 -16.64 -18.01
CA GLU A 204 3.20 -17.77 -17.11
C GLU A 204 3.60 -17.42 -15.67
N PRO A 205 2.87 -17.94 -14.67
CA PRO A 205 3.25 -17.83 -13.28
C PRO A 205 4.61 -18.52 -13.00
N PRO A 206 5.38 -18.02 -12.02
CA PRO A 206 6.56 -18.73 -11.56
C PRO A 206 6.16 -20.10 -10.96
N LEU A 207 7.10 -21.04 -10.92
CA LEU A 207 6.85 -22.44 -10.51
C LEU A 207 6.17 -22.54 -9.14
N GLU A 208 6.47 -21.62 -8.22
CA GLU A 208 5.85 -21.54 -6.90
C GLU A 208 4.32 -21.36 -6.95
N LEU A 209 3.80 -20.72 -8.01
CA LEU A 209 2.38 -20.42 -8.19
C LEU A 209 1.70 -21.37 -9.20
N LYS A 210 2.39 -22.39 -9.73
CA LYS A 210 1.87 -23.24 -10.82
C LYS A 210 0.67 -24.10 -10.42
N ASP A 211 0.60 -24.52 -9.15
CA ASP A 211 -0.50 -25.33 -8.62
C ASP A 211 -1.69 -24.48 -8.13
N MET A 212 -1.66 -23.17 -8.40
CA MET A 212 -2.75 -22.25 -8.08
C MET A 212 -3.52 -21.84 -9.33
N ASP A 213 -4.71 -21.30 -9.13
CA ASP A 213 -5.51 -20.65 -10.17
C ASP A 213 -4.93 -19.27 -10.53
N ALA A 214 -3.63 -19.23 -10.83
CA ALA A 214 -2.89 -18.04 -11.17
C ALA A 214 -3.11 -17.71 -12.66
N ALA A 215 -3.52 -16.47 -12.94
CA ALA A 215 -3.93 -16.06 -14.28
C ALA A 215 -2.78 -16.14 -15.33
N VAL A 216 -3.03 -16.85 -16.42
CA VAL A 216 -2.11 -16.93 -17.57
C VAL A 216 -2.62 -16.04 -18.70
N GLY A 217 -1.74 -15.29 -19.36
CA GLY A 217 -2.15 -14.50 -20.52
C GLY A 217 -1.03 -13.63 -21.12
N ASP A 218 -1.18 -13.26 -22.39
CA ASP A 218 -0.17 -12.48 -23.12
C ASP A 218 0.09 -11.10 -22.53
N ASN A 219 -0.89 -10.52 -21.84
CA ASN A 219 -0.82 -9.21 -21.20
C ASN A 219 -0.50 -9.29 -19.70
N ILE A 220 -0.25 -10.49 -19.18
CA ILE A 220 0.05 -10.74 -17.77
C ILE A 220 1.56 -10.89 -17.58
N SER A 221 2.07 -10.29 -16.53
CA SER A 221 3.44 -10.50 -16.09
C SER A 221 3.54 -10.66 -14.59
N TYR A 222 4.47 -11.51 -14.19
CA TYR A 222 4.76 -11.82 -12.80
C TYR A 222 6.10 -11.21 -12.40
N ILE A 223 6.07 -10.37 -11.37
CA ILE A 223 7.26 -9.73 -10.81
C ILE A 223 7.47 -10.30 -9.41
N THR A 224 8.56 -11.02 -9.21
CA THR A 224 8.90 -11.62 -7.92
C THR A 224 10.01 -10.83 -7.25
N PHE A 225 9.75 -10.36 -6.05
CA PHE A 225 10.73 -9.77 -5.16
C PHE A 225 11.13 -10.78 -4.09
N VAL A 226 12.42 -10.85 -3.83
CA VAL A 226 12.99 -11.61 -2.71
C VAL A 226 13.69 -10.62 -1.76
N PRO A 227 12.96 -10.02 -0.80
CA PRO A 227 13.54 -9.11 0.17
C PRO A 227 14.59 -9.84 1.02
N ARG A 228 15.74 -9.20 1.26
CA ARG A 228 16.71 -9.71 2.24
C ARG A 228 16.26 -9.32 3.65
N THR A 229 16.38 -10.27 4.56
CA THR A 229 15.98 -10.21 5.99
C THR A 229 16.57 -9.02 6.76
N SER A 230 17.70 -8.46 6.33
CA SER A 230 18.33 -7.30 6.97
C SER A 230 17.63 -5.95 6.74
N SER A 231 16.52 -5.92 6.00
CA SER A 231 15.80 -4.67 5.64
C SER A 231 14.33 -4.74 6.04
N ARG A 232 14.08 -4.64 7.35
CA ARG A 232 12.74 -4.60 7.95
C ARG A 232 11.91 -3.46 7.34
N CYS A 233 10.76 -3.80 6.77
CA CYS A 233 9.69 -2.94 6.24
C CYS A 233 10.04 -1.94 5.11
N SER A 234 11.22 -1.31 5.10
CA SER A 234 11.58 -0.28 4.12
C SER A 234 11.88 -0.84 2.72
N ALA A 235 12.36 -2.08 2.60
CA ALA A 235 12.68 -2.69 1.30
C ALA A 235 11.43 -3.12 0.52
N VAL A 236 10.46 -3.81 1.14
CA VAL A 236 9.20 -4.18 0.47
C VAL A 236 8.38 -2.95 0.12
N HIS A 237 8.44 -1.95 0.98
CA HIS A 237 7.77 -0.69 0.73
C HIS A 237 8.38 0.07 -0.46
N ALA A 238 9.70 0.19 -0.54
CA ALA A 238 10.40 0.73 -1.70
C ALA A 238 10.13 -0.09 -2.97
N GLN A 239 9.91 -1.40 -2.87
CA GLN A 239 9.58 -2.27 -4.01
C GLN A 239 8.14 -2.07 -4.51
N MET A 240 7.18 -1.91 -3.61
CA MET A 240 5.80 -1.54 -3.95
C MET A 240 5.73 -0.19 -4.68
N LEU A 241 6.50 0.80 -4.22
CA LEU A 241 6.61 2.11 -4.86
C LEU A 241 7.21 2.00 -6.27
N ARG A 242 8.32 1.26 -6.43
CA ARG A 242 8.96 1.04 -7.73
C ARG A 242 8.07 0.30 -8.73
N LYS A 243 7.19 -0.59 -8.28
CA LYS A 243 6.18 -1.23 -9.16
C LYS A 243 5.08 -0.24 -9.56
N LYS A 244 4.57 0.54 -8.61
CA LYS A 244 3.53 1.55 -8.84
C LYS A 244 4.02 2.62 -9.84
N GLU A 245 5.31 2.94 -9.81
CA GLU A 245 5.98 3.80 -10.81
C GLU A 245 5.94 3.19 -12.20
N MET A 246 6.23 1.89 -12.35
CA MET A 246 6.22 1.23 -13.66
C MET A 246 4.88 1.42 -14.38
N LYS A 247 3.75 1.14 -13.71
CA LYS A 247 2.42 1.36 -14.29
C LYS A 247 2.10 2.83 -14.56
N THR A 248 2.63 3.72 -13.72
CA THR A 248 2.42 5.16 -13.87
C THR A 248 3.24 5.71 -15.04
N ILE A 249 4.46 5.21 -15.24
CA ILE A 249 5.33 5.57 -16.35
C ILE A 249 4.70 5.08 -17.65
N THR A 250 4.32 3.81 -17.75
CA THR A 250 3.68 3.26 -18.96
C THR A 250 2.36 3.98 -19.28
N GLY A 251 1.49 4.18 -18.28
CA GLY A 251 0.22 4.90 -18.44
C GLY A 251 0.34 6.41 -18.74
N LYS A 252 1.40 7.09 -18.25
CA LYS A 252 1.63 8.52 -18.55
C LYS A 252 2.27 8.75 -19.92
N THR A 253 3.03 7.80 -20.48
CA THR A 253 3.62 7.95 -21.81
C THR A 253 2.57 8.08 -22.93
N PHE A 254 1.36 7.53 -22.74
CA PHE A 254 0.33 7.53 -23.78
C PHE A 254 -0.91 8.38 -23.49
N SER A 255 -1.10 8.89 -22.28
CA SER A 255 -2.17 9.88 -22.00
C SER A 255 -1.86 11.31 -22.53
N SER A 256 -0.73 11.51 -23.22
CA SER A 256 -0.34 12.80 -23.81
C SER A 256 -0.30 12.80 -25.35
N ARG A 257 -1.18 12.02 -26.00
CA ARG A 257 -1.53 12.18 -27.42
C ARG A 257 -3.03 12.18 -27.62
#